data_AF-A0A2U0IIZ0-F1
#
_entry.id   AF-A0A2U0IIZ0-F1
#
_cell.length_a   1.000
_cell.length_b   1.000
_cell.length_c   1.000
_cell.angle_alpha   90.00
_cell.angle_beta   90.00
_cell.angle_gamma   90.00
#
_symmetry.space_group_name_H-M   'P 1'
#
loop_
_entity.id
_entity.type
_entity.pdbx_description
1 polymer ?
#
loop_
_entity_poly.entity_id
_entity_poly.type
_entity_poly.pdbx_seq_one_letter_code
_entity_poly.pdbx_strand_id
1 'polypeptide(L)'
;MNKKLLTKTLIASALVLTTVGSGFHSSSNYNGINNVAKASEITDSELWKNVRDALKDANIIDKTDKETIKVKYKLKNGGESEISGTANLDNLSNTNNSTVSPDSVNRVDITRVNPNGNTIEANDAWKKLVDKLKEKHIVKVGDKVTIHSKDPSDEKVYGKVGDQDSNVKNRLISPKDITHITIER
;
A
#
# COMPACT_ATOMS: atom_id res chain seq x y z
N MET A 1 -15.65 45.53 17.93
CA MET A 1 -14.36 44.83 17.65
C MET A 1 -14.66 43.39 17.23
N ASN A 2 -14.53 43.08 15.94
CA ASN A 2 -14.68 41.73 15.41
C ASN A 2 -13.40 40.93 15.67
N LYS A 3 -13.47 39.89 16.51
CA LYS A 3 -12.41 38.86 16.60
C LYS A 3 -12.90 37.59 15.92
N LYS A 4 -12.46 37.42 14.67
CA LYS A 4 -12.55 36.21 13.87
C LYS A 4 -11.64 35.17 14.53
N LEU A 5 -12.19 34.10 15.11
CA LEU A 5 -11.40 32.99 15.63
C LEU A 5 -11.38 31.88 14.57
N LEU A 6 -10.20 31.63 14.01
CA LEU A 6 -9.94 30.55 13.06
C LEU A 6 -9.94 29.22 13.82
N THR A 7 -11.00 28.42 13.66
CA THR A 7 -11.05 27.06 14.20
C THR A 7 -10.12 26.17 13.38
N LYS A 8 -8.87 26.01 13.85
CA LYS A 8 -7.97 24.95 13.39
C LYS A 8 -8.37 23.66 14.11
N THR A 9 -8.95 22.70 13.39
CA THR A 9 -9.12 21.34 13.89
C THR A 9 -7.74 20.70 14.03
N LEU A 10 -7.27 20.58 15.28
CA LEU A 10 -6.07 19.82 15.64
C LEU A 10 -6.47 18.34 15.69
N ILE A 11 -6.09 17.54 14.69
CA ILE A 11 -6.20 16.08 14.81
C ILE A 11 -5.02 15.64 15.68
N ALA A 12 -5.27 15.55 16.99
CA ALA A 12 -4.33 14.97 17.92
C ALA A 12 -4.31 13.45 17.72
N SER A 13 -3.26 12.94 17.08
CA SER A 13 -2.89 11.53 17.22
C SER A 13 -2.47 11.32 18.68
N ALA A 14 -3.31 10.68 19.48
CA ALA A 14 -2.98 10.31 20.84
C ALA A 14 -1.88 9.23 20.80
N LEU A 15 -0.63 9.64 20.88
CA LEU A 15 0.44 8.78 21.38
C LEU A 15 0.23 8.68 22.90
N VAL A 16 -0.27 7.55 23.37
CA VAL A 16 -0.38 7.28 24.81
C VAL A 16 1.03 7.08 25.35
N LEU A 17 1.59 8.15 25.94
CA LEU A 17 2.80 8.09 26.74
C LEU A 17 2.37 7.74 28.17
N THR A 18 2.43 6.47 28.54
CA THR A 18 2.27 6.07 29.95
C THR A 18 3.52 6.52 30.72
N THR A 19 3.36 7.56 31.54
CA THR A 19 4.34 7.98 32.51
C THR A 19 4.65 6.81 33.44
N VAL A 20 5.86 6.26 33.39
CA VAL A 20 6.35 5.35 34.43
C VAL A 20 6.72 6.19 35.65
N GLY A 21 5.82 6.23 36.62
CA GLY A 21 6.13 6.75 37.95
C GLY A 21 7.23 5.89 38.57
N SER A 22 8.37 6.50 38.87
CA SER A 22 9.47 5.89 39.61
C SER A 22 9.01 5.62 41.05
N GLY A 23 8.62 4.38 41.31
CA GLY A 23 8.36 3.85 42.65
C GLY A 23 9.03 2.49 42.78
N PHE A 24 10.13 2.46 43.53
CA PHE A 24 10.84 1.25 43.94
C PHE A 24 9.89 0.30 44.72
N HIS A 25 10.36 -0.93 44.94
CA HIS A 25 9.84 -2.00 45.81
C HIS A 25 9.25 -3.24 45.12
N SER A 26 9.76 -4.36 45.62
CA SER A 26 9.90 -5.68 45.02
C SER A 26 8.63 -6.53 44.96
N SER A 27 8.74 -7.57 44.12
CA SER A 27 8.01 -8.85 44.17
C SER A 27 6.49 -8.79 44.12
N SER A 28 5.95 -8.99 42.92
CA SER A 28 4.85 -9.92 42.63
C SER A 28 4.71 -10.03 41.12
N ASN A 29 4.52 -11.26 40.62
CA ASN A 29 4.34 -11.59 39.20
C ASN A 29 3.44 -10.60 38.47
N TYR A 30 4.05 -9.61 37.82
CA TYR A 30 3.37 -8.83 36.81
C TYR A 30 3.31 -9.69 35.55
N ASN A 31 2.25 -10.49 35.44
CA ASN A 31 1.78 -10.95 34.14
C ASN A 31 1.10 -9.76 33.44
N GLY A 32 1.89 -8.69 33.25
CA GLY A 32 1.48 -7.54 32.47
C GLY A 32 1.18 -8.07 31.09
N ILE A 33 -0.09 -8.11 30.74
CA ILE A 33 -0.55 -8.39 29.39
C ILE A 33 0.11 -7.32 28.53
N ASN A 34 1.25 -7.67 27.96
CA ASN A 34 1.93 -6.86 26.97
C ASN A 34 1.07 -6.99 25.71
N ASN A 35 -0.03 -6.24 25.68
CA ASN A 35 -0.93 -6.15 24.54
C ASN A 35 -0.23 -5.30 23.48
N VAL A 36 0.91 -5.81 23.01
CA VAL A 36 1.49 -5.37 21.75
C VAL A 36 0.44 -5.74 20.72
N ALA A 37 -0.24 -4.74 20.16
CA ALA A 37 -1.22 -4.96 19.11
C ALA A 37 -0.56 -5.84 18.05
N LYS A 38 -1.04 -7.08 17.89
CA LYS A 38 -0.55 -7.94 16.82
C LYS A 38 -0.79 -7.18 15.52
N ALA A 39 0.23 -7.07 14.68
CA ALA A 39 0.04 -6.60 13.31
C ALA A 39 -1.08 -7.43 12.69
N SER A 40 -2.06 -6.77 12.06
CA SER A 40 -3.16 -7.47 11.40
C SER A 40 -2.56 -8.44 10.40
N GLU A 41 -2.82 -9.74 10.55
CA GLU A 41 -2.41 -10.76 9.59
C GLU A 41 -3.56 -11.03 8.64
N ILE A 42 -3.25 -11.12 7.35
CA ILE A 42 -4.19 -11.53 6.31
C ILE A 42 -3.63 -12.73 5.56
N THR A 43 -4.45 -13.38 4.74
CA THR A 43 -3.95 -14.42 3.83
C THR A 43 -3.20 -13.78 2.66
N ASP A 44 -2.22 -14.49 2.09
CA ASP A 44 -1.56 -14.10 0.84
C ASP A 44 -2.56 -13.90 -0.33
N SER A 45 -3.62 -14.71 -0.40
CA SER A 45 -4.75 -14.52 -1.32
C SER A 45 -5.45 -13.17 -1.14
N GLU A 46 -5.72 -12.80 0.11
CA GLU A 46 -6.36 -11.54 0.45
C GLU A 46 -5.41 -10.36 0.21
N LEU A 47 -4.11 -10.53 0.47
CA LEU A 47 -3.08 -9.55 0.14
C LEU A 47 -3.05 -9.27 -1.36
N TRP A 48 -3.00 -10.32 -2.18
CA TRP A 48 -3.07 -10.22 -3.62
C TRP A 48 -4.33 -9.47 -4.08
N LYS A 49 -5.49 -9.86 -3.54
CA LYS A 49 -6.77 -9.24 -3.90
C LYS A 49 -6.81 -7.76 -3.54
N ASN A 50 -6.35 -7.38 -2.35
CA ASN A 50 -6.30 -5.99 -1.90
C ASN A 50 -5.39 -5.14 -2.80
N VAL A 51 -4.22 -5.65 -3.18
CA VAL A 51 -3.32 -4.96 -4.15
C VAL A 51 -3.99 -4.85 -5.53
N ARG A 52 -4.59 -5.94 -6.01
CA ARG A 52 -5.30 -5.98 -7.30
C ARG A 52 -6.44 -4.97 -7.36
N ASP A 53 -7.23 -4.88 -6.29
CA ASP A 53 -8.35 -3.92 -6.21
C ASP A 53 -7.85 -2.48 -6.18
N ALA A 54 -6.78 -2.19 -5.45
CA ALA A 54 -6.15 -0.87 -5.47
C ALA A 54 -5.67 -0.46 -6.87
N LEU A 55 -5.07 -1.39 -7.64
CA LEU A 55 -4.68 -1.14 -9.02
C LEU A 55 -5.88 -0.89 -9.95
N LYS A 56 -6.99 -1.61 -9.74
CA LYS A 56 -8.24 -1.40 -10.50
C LYS A 56 -8.84 -0.03 -10.22
N ASP A 57 -8.93 0.36 -8.95
CA ASP A 57 -9.50 1.64 -8.55
C ASP A 57 -8.66 2.83 -9.04
N ALA A 58 -7.35 2.63 -9.17
CA ALA A 58 -6.41 3.57 -9.76
C ALA A 58 -6.43 3.61 -11.30
N ASN A 59 -7.26 2.79 -11.97
CA ASN A 59 -7.30 2.61 -13.42
C ASN A 59 -5.94 2.20 -14.04
N ILE A 60 -5.08 1.52 -13.27
CA ILE A 60 -3.78 1.03 -13.74
C ILE A 60 -3.93 -0.30 -14.50
N ILE A 61 -4.99 -1.05 -14.20
CA ILE A 61 -5.34 -2.34 -14.81
C ILE A 61 -6.82 -2.38 -15.20
N ASP A 62 -7.16 -3.12 -16.26
CA ASP A 62 -8.45 -3.10 -16.96
C ASP A 62 -9.40 -4.29 -16.65
N LYS A 63 -9.11 -5.03 -15.57
CA LYS A 63 -9.91 -6.17 -15.06
C LYS A 63 -10.00 -7.35 -16.04
N THR A 64 -9.20 -7.38 -17.09
CA THR A 64 -9.23 -8.48 -18.07
C THR A 64 -8.43 -9.69 -17.57
N ASP A 65 -8.65 -10.84 -18.22
CA ASP A 65 -7.82 -12.04 -18.06
C ASP A 65 -6.44 -11.91 -18.73
N LYS A 66 -6.20 -10.80 -19.44
CA LYS A 66 -4.96 -10.51 -20.16
C LYS A 66 -3.91 -9.83 -19.30
N GLU A 67 -4.23 -9.54 -18.05
CA GLU A 67 -3.31 -8.93 -17.09
C GLU A 67 -3.05 -9.88 -15.93
N THR A 68 -1.78 -10.07 -15.58
CA THR A 68 -1.37 -10.84 -14.39
C THR A 68 -0.69 -9.91 -13.40
N ILE A 69 -1.12 -10.01 -12.15
CA ILE A 69 -0.59 -9.25 -11.02
C ILE A 69 0.18 -10.21 -10.13
N LYS A 70 1.47 -9.92 -9.92
CA LYS A 70 2.34 -10.65 -9.02
C LYS A 70 2.76 -9.73 -7.87
N VAL A 71 2.39 -10.09 -6.66
CA VAL A 71 2.71 -9.35 -5.43
C VAL A 71 3.88 -10.04 -4.75
N LYS A 72 4.98 -9.32 -4.57
CA LYS A 72 6.18 -9.77 -3.85
C LYS A 72 6.21 -9.14 -2.47
N TYR A 73 6.48 -9.96 -1.46
CA TYR A 73 6.39 -9.56 -0.07
C TYR A 73 7.41 -10.30 0.81
N LYS A 74 7.71 -9.71 1.97
CA LYS A 74 8.64 -10.29 2.95
C LYS A 74 7.91 -11.13 4.00
N LEU A 75 8.48 -12.29 4.29
CA LEU A 75 8.05 -13.15 5.39
C LEU A 75 8.69 -12.69 6.71
N LYS A 76 8.10 -13.08 7.83
CA LYS A 76 8.60 -12.74 9.18
C LYS A 76 10.02 -13.24 9.45
N ASN A 77 10.43 -14.32 8.82
CA ASN A 77 11.78 -14.89 8.92
C ASN A 77 12.79 -14.17 8.02
N GLY A 78 12.41 -13.05 7.37
CA GLY A 78 13.26 -12.29 6.45
C GLY A 78 13.33 -12.86 5.03
N GLY A 79 12.72 -14.02 4.78
CA GLY A 79 12.59 -14.58 3.43
C GLY A 79 11.65 -13.75 2.55
N GLU A 80 11.69 -13.99 1.24
CA GLU A 80 10.76 -13.39 0.29
C GLU A 80 9.78 -14.45 -0.23
N SER A 81 8.56 -14.02 -0.54
CA SER A 81 7.56 -14.85 -1.19
C SER A 81 6.78 -14.02 -2.21
N GLU A 82 6.03 -14.72 -3.05
CA GLU A 82 5.19 -14.10 -4.06
C GLU A 82 3.87 -14.82 -4.22
N ILE A 83 2.86 -14.05 -4.60
CA ILE A 83 1.54 -14.55 -4.97
C ILE A 83 1.11 -13.91 -6.27
N SER A 84 0.53 -14.68 -7.18
CA SER A 84 0.22 -14.25 -8.53
C SER A 84 -1.17 -14.71 -8.97
N GLY A 85 -1.83 -13.89 -9.77
CA GLY A 85 -3.14 -14.19 -10.33
C GLY A 85 -3.53 -13.23 -11.45
N THR A 86 -4.51 -13.63 -12.26
CA THR A 86 -5.05 -12.78 -13.33
C THR A 86 -5.99 -11.73 -12.77
N ALA A 87 -6.00 -10.54 -13.36
CA ALA A 87 -6.74 -9.39 -12.83
C ALA A 87 -8.26 -9.60 -12.82
N ASN A 88 -8.81 -10.51 -13.63
CA ASN A 88 -10.24 -10.83 -13.65
C ASN A 88 -10.70 -11.73 -12.49
N LEU A 89 -9.81 -12.39 -11.75
CA LEU A 89 -10.19 -13.33 -10.70
C LEU A 89 -10.64 -12.62 -9.44
N ASP A 90 -11.78 -13.03 -8.89
CA ASP A 90 -12.26 -12.58 -7.57
C ASP A 90 -11.59 -13.28 -6.40
N ASN A 91 -11.21 -14.55 -6.60
CA ASN A 91 -10.51 -15.37 -5.62
C ASN A 91 -9.45 -16.23 -6.33
N LEU A 92 -8.36 -16.54 -5.64
CA LEU A 92 -7.33 -17.44 -6.13
C LEU A 92 -7.60 -18.87 -5.65
N SER A 93 -7.62 -19.82 -6.58
CA SER A 93 -7.99 -21.21 -6.29
C SER A 93 -6.83 -22.07 -5.76
N ASN A 94 -5.58 -21.69 -6.06
CA ASN A 94 -4.37 -22.47 -5.80
C ASN A 94 -3.42 -21.72 -4.85
N THR A 95 -3.89 -21.40 -3.65
CA THR A 95 -3.08 -20.71 -2.64
C THR A 95 -2.93 -21.57 -1.40
N ASN A 96 -1.79 -21.43 -0.72
CA ASN A 96 -1.58 -22.06 0.58
C ASN A 96 -2.26 -21.27 1.71
N ASN A 97 -2.88 -20.12 1.40
CA ASN A 97 -3.49 -19.19 2.35
C ASN A 97 -2.55 -18.88 3.53
N SER A 98 -1.27 -18.67 3.23
CA SER A 98 -0.27 -18.38 4.24
C SER A 98 -0.59 -17.04 4.90
N THR A 99 -0.43 -16.94 6.22
CA THR A 99 -0.63 -15.66 6.89
C THR A 99 0.56 -14.73 6.66
N VAL A 100 0.27 -13.49 6.33
CA VAL A 100 1.25 -12.46 5.94
C VAL A 100 0.84 -11.11 6.51
N SER A 101 1.82 -10.30 6.88
CA SER A 101 1.59 -8.90 7.25
C SER A 101 1.30 -8.06 5.99
N PRO A 102 0.22 -7.26 5.92
CA PRO A 102 -0.08 -6.41 4.78
C PRO A 102 1.06 -5.45 4.41
N ASP A 103 1.74 -4.92 5.42
CA ASP A 103 2.87 -4.00 5.30
C ASP A 103 4.19 -4.66 4.89
N SER A 104 4.15 -5.88 4.33
CA SER A 104 5.35 -6.59 3.87
C SER A 104 5.59 -6.50 2.36
N VAL A 105 4.63 -5.96 1.59
CA VAL A 105 4.74 -5.84 0.12
C VAL A 105 5.86 -4.90 -0.26
N ASN A 106 6.84 -5.33 -1.06
CA ASN A 106 7.93 -4.47 -1.53
C ASN A 106 7.80 -4.12 -3.02
N ARG A 107 7.13 -4.98 -3.80
CA ARG A 107 7.05 -4.87 -5.24
C ARG A 107 5.78 -5.54 -5.77
N VAL A 108 5.18 -4.91 -6.78
CA VAL A 108 4.05 -5.47 -7.53
C VAL A 108 4.43 -5.45 -9.00
N ASP A 109 4.58 -6.62 -9.60
CA ASP A 109 4.86 -6.76 -11.04
C ASP A 109 3.54 -6.94 -11.80
N ILE A 110 3.43 -6.28 -12.95
CA ILE A 110 2.24 -6.31 -13.81
C ILE A 110 2.68 -6.75 -15.20
N THR A 111 2.12 -7.86 -15.68
CA THR A 111 2.31 -8.32 -17.06
C THR A 111 0.99 -8.25 -17.82
N ARG A 112 1.07 -7.92 -19.12
CA ARG A 112 -0.10 -7.73 -19.97
C ARG A 112 0.09 -8.39 -21.33
N VAL A 113 -0.98 -8.95 -21.88
CA VAL A 113 -1.05 -9.49 -23.23
C VAL A 113 -1.93 -8.58 -24.10
N ASN A 114 -1.36 -7.99 -25.15
CA ASN A 114 -2.04 -7.05 -26.06
C ASN A 114 -2.77 -5.91 -25.30
N PRO A 115 -2.02 -5.09 -24.54
CA PRO A 115 -2.64 -4.06 -23.70
C PRO A 115 -3.30 -2.98 -24.56
N ASN A 116 -4.60 -2.83 -24.39
CA ASN A 116 -5.38 -1.72 -24.91
C ASN A 116 -5.69 -0.76 -23.76
N GLY A 117 -5.69 0.54 -24.00
CA GLY A 117 -6.06 1.48 -22.95
C GLY A 117 -5.81 2.93 -23.35
N ASN A 118 -6.71 3.79 -22.93
CA ASN A 118 -6.51 5.23 -22.97
C ASN A 118 -5.45 5.63 -21.94
N THR A 119 -4.83 6.77 -22.15
CA THR A 119 -3.94 7.35 -21.16
C THR A 119 -4.71 7.77 -19.90
N ILE A 120 -4.04 7.72 -18.75
CA ILE A 120 -4.58 8.12 -17.46
C ILE A 120 -3.75 9.28 -16.88
N GLU A 121 -4.36 10.13 -16.08
CA GLU A 121 -3.62 11.16 -15.34
C GLU A 121 -2.81 10.49 -14.21
N ALA A 122 -1.50 10.69 -14.25
CA ALA A 122 -0.53 9.96 -13.47
C ALA A 122 -0.59 10.27 -11.97
N ASN A 123 -0.82 11.53 -11.62
CA ASN A 123 -0.92 11.97 -10.23
C ASN A 123 -2.18 11.43 -9.56
N ASP A 124 -3.32 11.49 -10.25
CA ASP A 124 -4.60 10.98 -9.80
C ASP A 124 -4.58 9.46 -9.66
N ALA A 125 -3.96 8.75 -10.61
CA ALA A 125 -3.74 7.31 -10.52
C ALA A 125 -2.87 6.95 -9.30
N TRP A 126 -1.77 7.67 -9.10
CA TRP A 126 -0.89 7.47 -7.95
C TRP A 126 -1.60 7.73 -6.61
N LYS A 127 -2.38 8.82 -6.50
CA LYS A 127 -3.16 9.13 -5.29
C LYS A 127 -4.16 8.04 -4.96
N LYS A 128 -4.97 7.63 -5.94
CA LYS A 128 -5.97 6.57 -5.76
C LYS A 128 -5.32 5.26 -5.33
N LEU A 129 -4.21 4.90 -5.98
CA LEU A 129 -3.45 3.70 -5.62
C LEU A 129 -2.99 3.77 -4.15
N VAL A 130 -2.33 4.86 -3.77
CA VAL A 130 -1.78 5.04 -2.42
C VAL A 130 -2.88 5.05 -1.37
N ASP A 131 -3.99 5.75 -1.60
CA ASP A 131 -5.10 5.78 -0.66
C ASP A 131 -5.73 4.40 -0.45
N LYS A 132 -5.91 3.63 -1.53
CA LYS A 132 -6.45 2.27 -1.43
C LYS A 132 -5.50 1.28 -0.76
N LEU A 133 -4.20 1.37 -1.04
CA LEU A 133 -3.20 0.56 -0.34
C LEU A 133 -3.12 0.91 1.16
N LYS A 134 -3.26 2.20 1.50
CA LYS A 134 -3.25 2.70 2.88
C LYS A 134 -4.47 2.23 3.68
N GLU A 135 -5.67 2.26 3.07
CA GLU A 135 -6.91 1.70 3.65
C GLU A 135 -6.76 0.21 4.03
N LYS A 136 -5.89 -0.53 3.32
CA LYS A 136 -5.61 -1.95 3.55
C LYS A 136 -4.35 -2.21 4.39
N HIS A 137 -3.76 -1.16 4.96
CA HIS A 137 -2.53 -1.23 5.76
C HIS A 137 -1.31 -1.79 5.00
N ILE A 138 -1.33 -1.77 3.66
CA ILE A 138 -0.20 -2.24 2.82
C ILE A 138 0.93 -1.21 2.80
N VAL A 139 0.55 0.07 2.88
CA VAL A 139 1.46 1.21 3.00
C VAL A 139 1.05 2.08 4.19
N LYS A 140 2.02 2.78 4.76
CA LYS A 140 1.82 3.73 5.87
C LYS A 140 2.38 5.11 5.50
N VAL A 141 1.95 6.14 6.23
CA VAL A 141 2.44 7.51 6.06
C VAL A 141 3.97 7.54 6.11
N GLY A 142 4.58 8.19 5.11
CA GLY A 142 6.03 8.26 4.95
C GLY A 142 6.64 7.26 3.98
N ASP A 143 5.98 6.12 3.72
CA ASP A 143 6.43 5.15 2.71
C ASP A 143 6.49 5.82 1.33
N LYS A 144 7.49 5.50 0.51
CA LYS A 144 7.59 5.97 -0.87
C LYS A 144 7.03 4.93 -1.83
N VAL A 145 6.01 5.31 -2.59
CA VAL A 145 5.37 4.46 -3.60
C VAL A 145 5.74 4.98 -4.98
N THR A 146 6.26 4.11 -5.85
CA THR A 146 6.72 4.47 -7.19
C THR A 146 6.07 3.60 -8.26
N ILE A 147 5.49 4.21 -9.29
CA ILE A 147 5.01 3.58 -10.52
C ILE A 147 6.10 3.68 -11.57
N HIS A 148 6.49 2.54 -12.14
CA HIS A 148 7.53 2.45 -13.17
C HIS A 148 6.91 2.12 -14.52
N SER A 149 7.38 2.82 -15.56
CA SER A 149 7.02 2.58 -16.96
C SER A 149 8.19 1.93 -17.71
N LYS A 150 7.89 1.15 -18.75
CA LYS A 150 8.89 0.68 -19.73
C LYS A 150 9.17 1.71 -20.82
N ASP A 151 8.29 2.69 -20.99
CA ASP A 151 8.54 3.79 -21.91
C ASP A 151 9.68 4.66 -21.33
N PRO A 152 10.82 4.78 -22.02
CA PRO A 152 11.95 5.55 -21.52
C PRO A 152 11.67 7.06 -21.45
N SER A 153 10.64 7.55 -22.15
CA SER A 153 10.20 8.95 -22.08
C SER A 153 9.32 9.24 -20.87
N ASP A 154 8.76 8.19 -20.25
CA ASP A 154 8.00 8.32 -19.02
C ASP A 154 8.95 8.43 -17.82
N GLU A 155 9.00 9.60 -17.20
CA GLU A 155 9.57 9.73 -15.86
C GLU A 155 8.82 8.79 -14.88
N LYS A 156 9.49 8.29 -13.85
CA LYS A 156 8.82 7.55 -12.77
C LYS A 156 7.80 8.45 -12.07
N VAL A 157 6.65 7.88 -11.70
CA VAL A 157 5.66 8.57 -10.84
C VAL A 157 5.90 8.12 -9.41
N TYR A 158 6.26 9.02 -8.50
CA TYR A 158 6.52 8.69 -7.11
C TYR A 158 6.11 9.80 -6.15
N GLY A 159 5.89 9.43 -4.90
CA GLY A 159 5.63 10.36 -3.79
C GLY A 159 5.67 9.62 -2.46
N LYS A 160 5.50 10.33 -1.35
CA LYS A 160 5.33 9.69 -0.04
C LYS A 160 3.86 9.58 0.33
N VAL A 161 3.49 8.48 0.96
CA VAL A 161 2.13 8.32 1.49
C VAL A 161 1.85 9.42 2.50
N GLY A 162 0.76 10.15 2.30
CA GLY A 162 0.40 11.34 3.08
C GLY A 162 0.71 12.66 2.36
N ASP A 163 1.51 12.64 1.29
CA ASP A 163 1.71 13.80 0.43
C ASP A 163 0.44 14.12 -0.36
N GLN A 164 0.25 15.40 -0.68
CA GLN A 164 -0.90 15.85 -1.47
C GLN A 164 -0.82 15.41 -2.93
N ASP A 165 0.39 15.21 -3.46
CA ASP A 165 0.67 14.95 -4.87
C ASP A 165 1.92 14.07 -5.03
N SER A 166 2.02 13.40 -6.18
CA SER A 166 3.26 12.78 -6.66
C SER A 166 4.25 13.83 -7.22
N ASN A 167 5.42 13.39 -7.67
CA ASN A 167 6.44 14.22 -8.32
C ASN A 167 5.98 14.81 -9.67
N VAL A 168 4.89 14.29 -10.24
CA VAL A 168 4.34 14.78 -11.52
C VAL A 168 2.91 15.30 -11.33
N LYS A 169 2.54 16.30 -12.14
CA LYS A 169 1.18 16.88 -12.19
C LYS A 169 0.78 17.11 -13.64
N ASN A 170 -0.49 16.91 -13.96
CA ASN A 170 -1.05 17.10 -15.31
C ASN A 170 -0.32 16.26 -16.36
N ARG A 171 0.17 15.08 -15.97
CA ARG A 171 0.90 14.18 -16.87
C ARG A 171 0.02 12.99 -17.21
N LEU A 172 -0.10 12.71 -18.50
CA LEU A 172 -0.76 11.52 -18.99
C LEU A 172 0.27 10.41 -19.16
N ILE A 173 -0.02 9.22 -18.63
CA ILE A 173 0.77 8.01 -18.84
C ILE A 173 -0.11 6.92 -19.44
N SER A 174 0.48 6.01 -20.20
CA SER A 174 -0.26 4.87 -20.73
C SER A 174 -0.19 3.68 -19.77
N PRO A 175 -1.33 3.12 -19.31
CA PRO A 175 -1.33 1.95 -18.44
C PRO A 175 -0.57 0.74 -19.03
N LYS A 176 -0.56 0.62 -20.37
CA LYS A 176 0.14 -0.45 -21.11
C LYS A 176 1.66 -0.45 -20.88
N ASP A 177 2.22 0.70 -20.50
CA ASP A 177 3.65 0.90 -20.34
C ASP A 177 4.07 0.76 -18.87
N ILE A 178 3.13 0.87 -17.93
CA ILE A 178 3.38 0.60 -16.51
C ILE A 178 3.80 -0.86 -16.33
N THR A 179 4.97 -1.12 -15.75
CA THR A 179 5.48 -2.49 -15.57
C THR A 179 5.37 -2.97 -14.13
N HIS A 180 5.62 -2.08 -13.17
CA HIS A 180 5.64 -2.47 -11.77
C HIS A 180 5.46 -1.27 -10.83
N ILE A 181 5.10 -1.58 -9.60
CA ILE A 181 5.07 -0.67 -8.45
C ILE A 181 6.16 -1.09 -7.48
N THR A 182 6.87 -0.14 -6.87
CA THR A 182 7.76 -0.39 -5.73
C THR A 182 7.31 0.39 -4.50
N ILE A 183 7.49 -0.22 -3.33
CA ILE A 183 7.20 0.36 -2.02
C ILE A 183 8.50 0.37 -1.21
N GLU A 184 9.00 1.56 -0.92
CA GLU A 184 10.18 1.80 -0.08
C GLU A 184 9.69 2.30 1.29
N ARG A 185 10.14 1.67 2.38
CA ARG A 185 9.71 1.94 3.76
C ARG A 185 10.82 2.57 4.58
#